data_AF-A0A1S1QTN7-F1
#
_entry.id   AF-A0A1S1QTN7-F1
#
_cell.length_a   1.000
_cell.length_b   1.000
_cell.length_c   1.000
_cell.angle_alpha   90.00
_cell.angle_beta   90.00
_cell.angle_gamma   90.00
#
_symmetry.space_group_name_H-M   'P 1'
#
loop_
_entity.id
_entity.type
_entity.pdbx_description
1 polymer ?
#
loop_
_entity_poly.entity_id
_entity_poly.type
_entity_poly.pdbx_seq_one_letter_code
_entity_poly.pdbx_strand_id
1 'polypeptide(L)'
;MTVAAAVAMVALPGCGAGTGQEEVVASTARPSSAVPGERPTGPAAVFGVTIGWLPDGMVKTGDIFGAGGGEVRDSSGRVVPAFASQTARFATQSDVAAVRAADKVRLDGPQYQVGVSRGQVHRPSPEEQRRTTAKTGVTYEDVTVAGHPATLVHLPGPQPDFAWGVHWFDGIDGENARVEVGVNGTDLDVVLRIARNLTLGPPPPGPADPGSAVAGVQAAARRAFDGSTGLAMLDAVDDTDGRARLSVDKGLSEEPTASATVRVVAVGPVVFLSPRDAGAEVKISYPDEPGLDGPVANDVRFVLTPSGWKVTQLSFCGGMAQVFRSCPSGF
;
A
#
# COMPACT_ATOMS: atom_id res chain seq x y z
N MET A 1 -3.21 -18.35 27.17
CA MET A 1 -3.36 -17.96 25.76
C MET A 1 -2.63 -16.64 25.59
N THR A 2 -1.43 -16.70 25.04
CA THR A 2 -0.52 -15.55 24.96
C THR A 2 -0.70 -14.95 23.57
N VAL A 3 -1.40 -13.83 23.47
CA VAL A 3 -1.60 -13.11 22.22
C VAL A 3 -0.30 -12.34 21.93
N ALA A 4 0.43 -12.76 20.89
CA ALA A 4 1.57 -12.02 20.39
C ALA A 4 1.04 -10.77 19.67
N ALA A 5 1.11 -9.60 20.32
CA ALA A 5 0.78 -8.32 19.72
C ALA A 5 1.88 -7.94 18.72
N ALA A 6 1.60 -8.13 17.43
CA ALA A 6 2.41 -7.61 16.36
C ALA A 6 2.25 -6.08 16.34
N VAL A 7 3.28 -5.37 16.77
CA VAL A 7 3.43 -3.93 16.56
C VAL A 7 3.55 -3.72 15.06
N ALA A 8 2.42 -3.47 14.39
CA ALA A 8 2.40 -2.94 13.05
C ALA A 8 2.75 -1.44 13.14
N MET A 9 4.02 -1.13 13.44
CA MET A 9 4.62 -0.09 12.62
C MET A 9 4.43 -0.57 11.20
N VAL A 10 3.90 0.26 10.31
CA VAL A 10 3.93 -0.01 8.87
C VAL A 10 5.40 0.06 8.42
N ALA A 11 6.19 -0.89 8.89
CA ALA A 11 7.38 -1.35 8.23
C ALA A 11 6.86 -2.01 6.97
N LEU A 12 7.23 -1.44 5.83
CA LEU A 12 7.10 -2.09 4.54
C LEU A 12 7.55 -3.56 4.68
N PRO A 13 6.91 -4.52 4.00
CA PRO A 13 7.39 -5.88 3.95
C PRO A 13 8.76 -5.88 3.27
N GLY A 14 9.82 -5.77 4.07
CA GLY A 14 11.20 -5.97 3.66
C GLY A 14 11.47 -7.46 3.64
N CYS A 15 11.85 -7.95 2.47
CA CYS A 15 12.18 -9.33 2.18
C CYS A 15 13.05 -9.99 3.26
N GLY A 16 12.65 -11.19 3.67
CA GLY A 16 13.45 -12.05 4.52
C GLY A 16 14.80 -12.36 3.88
N ALA A 17 15.83 -12.34 4.72
CA ALA A 17 17.20 -12.69 4.39
C ALA A 17 17.30 -14.18 4.00
N GLY A 18 17.76 -14.46 2.79
CA GLY A 18 18.25 -15.75 2.36
C GLY A 18 19.71 -15.63 1.91
N THR A 19 20.62 -16.16 2.70
CA THR A 19 22.04 -16.30 2.33
C THR A 19 22.18 -17.43 1.31
N GLY A 20 22.32 -17.08 0.04
CA GLY A 20 22.69 -18.00 -1.03
C GLY A 20 23.35 -17.21 -2.14
N GLN A 21 24.64 -17.43 -2.37
CA GLN A 21 25.31 -16.94 -3.56
C GLN A 21 24.68 -17.64 -4.78
N GLU A 22 24.04 -16.86 -5.66
CA GLU A 22 23.78 -17.29 -7.03
C GLU A 22 24.31 -16.25 -8.02
N GLU A 23 24.86 -16.84 -9.07
CA GLU A 23 25.72 -16.30 -10.11
C GLU A 23 25.06 -15.15 -10.88
N VAL A 24 25.82 -14.08 -11.11
CA VAL A 24 25.40 -12.91 -11.88
C VAL A 24 25.24 -13.32 -13.35
N VAL A 25 24.05 -13.80 -13.72
CA VAL A 25 23.63 -13.81 -15.12
C VAL A 25 23.17 -12.39 -15.45
N ALA A 26 23.92 -11.72 -16.32
CA ALA A 26 23.60 -10.40 -16.85
C ALA A 26 22.27 -10.44 -17.63
N SER A 27 21.17 -10.31 -16.90
CA SER A 27 19.86 -10.03 -17.47
C SER A 27 19.85 -8.57 -17.91
N THR A 28 19.65 -8.34 -19.20
CA THR A 28 19.46 -7.03 -19.80
C THR A 28 18.13 -6.46 -19.31
N ALA A 29 18.16 -5.82 -18.15
CA ALA A 29 17.01 -5.15 -17.55
C ALA A 29 16.48 -4.08 -18.51
N ARG A 30 15.30 -4.32 -19.09
CA ARG A 30 14.56 -3.29 -19.82
C ARG A 30 14.00 -2.25 -18.82
N PRO A 31 13.92 -0.97 -19.22
CA PRO A 31 13.46 0.10 -18.36
C PRO A 31 12.00 -0.13 -17.90
N SER A 32 11.78 -0.03 -16.59
CA SER A 32 10.44 0.06 -16.01
C SER A 32 9.92 1.50 -16.15
N SER A 33 9.20 1.79 -17.23
CA SER A 33 8.36 3.00 -17.39
C SER A 33 7.22 3.12 -16.35
N ALA A 34 7.53 3.65 -15.17
CA ALA A 34 6.56 4.06 -14.15
C ALA A 34 5.44 4.97 -14.68
N VAL A 35 4.20 4.79 -14.17
CA VAL A 35 3.01 5.66 -14.33
C VAL A 35 3.42 7.13 -14.28
N PRO A 36 2.95 8.03 -15.18
CA PRO A 36 3.30 9.46 -15.18
C PRO A 36 3.12 10.07 -13.79
N GLY A 37 4.16 10.77 -13.31
CA GLY A 37 4.07 11.46 -12.03
C GLY A 37 3.21 12.69 -12.24
N GLU A 38 1.96 12.66 -11.78
CA GLU A 38 1.11 13.84 -11.86
C GLU A 38 1.56 14.85 -10.81
N ARG A 39 1.89 16.07 -11.28
CA ARG A 39 2.01 17.21 -10.39
C ARG A 39 0.62 17.48 -9.80
N PRO A 40 0.44 17.51 -8.48
CA PRO A 40 -0.86 17.83 -7.91
C PRO A 40 -1.30 19.22 -8.43
N THR A 41 -2.42 19.28 -9.15
CA THR A 41 -3.03 20.53 -9.66
C THR A 41 -3.87 21.24 -8.60
N GLY A 42 -3.83 20.73 -7.37
CA GLY A 42 -4.47 21.24 -6.15
C GLY A 42 -3.86 20.56 -4.93
N PRO A 43 -4.37 20.82 -3.71
CA PRO A 43 -3.88 20.14 -2.52
C PRO A 43 -4.09 18.62 -2.67
N ALA A 44 -3.02 17.85 -2.49
CA ALA A 44 -3.09 16.40 -2.54
C ALA A 44 -3.95 15.89 -1.37
N ALA A 45 -4.67 14.78 -1.56
CA ALA A 45 -5.47 14.16 -0.52
C ALA A 45 -5.12 12.69 -0.36
N VAL A 46 -5.12 12.22 0.90
CA VAL A 46 -4.85 10.83 1.27
C VAL A 46 -5.90 10.43 2.30
N PHE A 47 -6.82 9.55 1.93
CA PHE A 47 -7.87 9.00 2.78
C PHE A 47 -8.60 10.02 3.69
N GLY A 48 -8.95 11.17 3.10
CA GLY A 48 -9.66 12.27 3.77
C GLY A 48 -8.76 13.28 4.49
N VAL A 49 -7.43 13.07 4.51
CA VAL A 49 -6.46 14.09 4.93
C VAL A 49 -6.05 14.94 3.74
N THR A 50 -6.10 16.26 3.89
CA THR A 50 -5.58 17.22 2.91
C THR A 50 -4.14 17.58 3.22
N ILE A 51 -3.28 17.55 2.21
CA ILE A 51 -1.88 17.96 2.27
C ILE A 51 -1.77 19.41 1.77
N GLY A 52 -1.64 20.36 2.70
CA GLY A 52 -1.56 21.78 2.39
C GLY A 52 -0.20 22.26 1.87
N TRP A 53 0.86 21.46 2.08
CA TRP A 53 2.21 21.80 1.62
C TRP A 53 3.07 20.55 1.39
N LEU A 54 3.87 20.60 0.32
CA LEU A 54 4.97 19.66 0.02
C LEU A 54 6.18 20.48 -0.47
N PRO A 55 7.42 19.95 -0.36
CA PRO A 55 8.58 20.56 -0.98
C PRO A 55 8.39 20.79 -2.49
N ASP A 56 9.00 21.85 -3.01
CA ASP A 56 8.93 22.17 -4.43
C ASP A 56 9.51 21.04 -5.28
N GLY A 57 8.85 20.75 -6.41
CA GLY A 57 9.27 19.69 -7.33
C GLY A 57 8.90 18.27 -6.90
N MET A 58 8.21 18.09 -5.77
CA MET A 58 7.67 16.79 -5.37
C MET A 58 6.48 16.38 -6.25
N VAL A 59 6.47 15.12 -6.67
CA VAL A 59 5.37 14.47 -7.36
C VAL A 59 4.97 13.20 -6.62
N LYS A 60 3.69 12.83 -6.71
CA LYS A 60 3.21 11.58 -6.13
C LYS A 60 3.78 10.42 -6.95
N THR A 61 4.49 9.51 -6.28
CA THR A 61 5.14 8.35 -6.91
C THR A 61 4.42 7.05 -6.62
N GLY A 62 3.65 6.99 -5.53
CA GLY A 62 2.94 5.80 -5.13
C GLY A 62 1.69 6.12 -4.33
N ASP A 63 0.74 5.21 -4.38
CA ASP A 63 -0.47 5.23 -3.59
C ASP A 63 -0.84 3.80 -3.20
N ILE A 64 -0.57 3.47 -1.95
CA ILE A 64 -0.66 2.11 -1.44
C ILE A 64 -1.88 2.04 -0.54
N PHE A 65 -2.73 1.05 -0.79
CA PHE A 65 -3.81 0.66 0.10
C PHE A 65 -3.35 -0.50 0.97
N GLY A 66 -3.78 -0.54 2.22
CA GLY A 66 -3.64 -1.70 3.09
C GLY A 66 -4.86 -1.93 3.96
N ALA A 67 -5.39 -3.15 4.01
CA ALA A 67 -6.39 -3.58 4.99
C ALA A 67 -5.69 -4.43 6.05
N GLY A 68 -5.91 -4.14 7.33
CA GLY A 68 -5.13 -4.76 8.40
C GLY A 68 -5.90 -4.98 9.69
N GLY A 69 -5.26 -5.75 10.59
CA GLY A 69 -5.75 -6.04 11.94
C GLY A 69 -6.86 -7.09 12.01
N GLY A 70 -7.13 -7.80 10.92
CA GLY A 70 -8.20 -8.80 10.83
C GLY A 70 -9.58 -8.19 10.58
N GLU A 71 -10.63 -8.94 10.89
CA GLU A 71 -12.03 -8.53 10.68
C GLU A 71 -12.73 -8.27 12.01
N VAL A 72 -13.49 -7.18 12.08
CA VAL A 72 -14.32 -6.80 13.25
C VAL A 72 -15.75 -6.51 12.81
N ARG A 73 -16.68 -6.45 13.77
CA ARG A 73 -18.06 -6.03 13.50
C ARG A 73 -18.25 -4.57 13.88
N ASP A 74 -18.76 -3.76 12.96
CA ASP A 74 -19.17 -2.39 13.26
C ASP A 74 -20.48 -2.35 14.07
N SER A 75 -20.90 -1.14 14.48
CA SER A 75 -22.12 -0.94 15.28
C SER A 75 -23.41 -1.39 14.57
N SER A 76 -23.39 -1.57 13.25
CA SER A 76 -24.49 -2.12 12.46
C SER A 76 -24.43 -3.64 12.32
N GLY A 77 -23.41 -4.29 12.90
CA GLY A 77 -23.19 -5.74 12.83
C GLY A 77 -22.47 -6.20 11.55
N ARG A 78 -22.08 -5.27 10.67
CA ARG A 78 -21.38 -5.56 9.42
C ARG A 78 -19.91 -5.87 9.69
N VAL A 79 -19.37 -6.87 8.98
CA VAL A 79 -17.95 -7.22 9.03
C VAL A 79 -17.15 -6.18 8.23
N VAL A 80 -16.14 -5.59 8.87
CA VAL A 80 -15.23 -4.56 8.31
C VAL A 80 -13.79 -4.92 8.70
N PRO A 81 -12.76 -4.47 7.97
CA PRO A 81 -11.39 -4.62 8.47
C PRO A 81 -11.26 -3.89 9.80
N ALA A 82 -10.42 -4.40 10.71
CA ALA A 82 -10.12 -3.74 11.96
C ALA A 82 -9.62 -2.32 11.66
N PHE A 83 -8.69 -2.17 10.72
CA PHE A 83 -8.37 -0.87 10.14
C PHE A 83 -8.08 -0.95 8.64
N ALA A 84 -8.24 0.18 7.96
CA ALA A 84 -7.78 0.37 6.60
C ALA A 84 -6.80 1.55 6.57
N SER A 85 -5.84 1.47 5.66
CA SER A 85 -4.79 2.48 5.51
C SER A 85 -4.63 2.87 4.05
N GLN A 86 -4.26 4.12 3.84
CA GLN A 86 -3.77 4.61 2.56
C GLN A 86 -2.48 5.39 2.78
N THR A 87 -1.47 5.11 1.98
CA THR A 87 -0.18 5.79 2.03
C THR A 87 0.16 6.36 0.67
N ALA A 88 0.28 7.68 0.59
CA ALA A 88 0.85 8.34 -0.59
C ALA A 88 2.35 8.56 -0.40
N ARG A 89 3.12 8.22 -1.43
CA ARG A 89 4.56 8.49 -1.50
C ARG A 89 4.86 9.64 -2.44
N PHE A 90 5.87 10.43 -2.09
CA PHE A 90 6.31 11.60 -2.82
C PHE A 90 7.82 11.55 -2.99
N ALA A 91 8.28 11.86 -4.20
CA ALA A 91 9.70 12.03 -4.51
C ALA A 91 9.87 13.16 -5.53
N THR A 92 11.11 13.61 -5.71
CA THR A 92 11.39 14.69 -6.66
C THR A 92 11.14 14.25 -8.11
N GLN A 93 10.54 15.14 -8.91
CA GLN A 93 10.23 14.85 -10.31
C GLN A 93 11.47 14.44 -11.13
N SER A 94 12.62 15.05 -10.85
CA SER A 94 13.88 14.73 -11.52
C SER A 94 14.36 13.31 -11.22
N ASP A 95 14.24 12.85 -9.98
CA ASP A 95 14.71 11.52 -9.59
C ASP A 95 13.76 10.43 -10.13
N VAL A 96 12.46 10.71 -10.13
CA VAL A 96 11.47 9.87 -10.82
C VAL A 96 11.74 9.78 -12.32
N ALA A 97 12.09 10.90 -12.97
CA ALA A 97 12.45 10.90 -14.38
C ALA A 97 13.72 10.09 -14.66
N ALA A 98 14.74 10.19 -13.80
CA ALA A 98 15.98 9.43 -13.92
C ALA A 98 15.75 7.91 -13.77
N VAL A 99 14.93 7.48 -12.80
CA VAL A 99 14.55 6.07 -12.65
C VAL A 99 13.80 5.58 -13.89
N ARG A 100 12.85 6.38 -14.42
CA ARG A 100 12.12 6.03 -15.64
C ARG A 100 13.01 5.91 -16.87
N ALA A 101 14.01 6.78 -16.99
CA ALA A 101 15.00 6.74 -18.06
C ALA A 101 15.99 5.56 -17.93
N ALA A 102 15.91 4.78 -16.83
CA ALA A 102 16.88 3.78 -16.43
C ALA A 102 18.31 4.34 -16.24
N ASP A 103 18.42 5.65 -15.98
CA ASP A 103 19.68 6.28 -15.55
C ASP A 103 20.05 5.84 -14.12
N LYS A 104 19.06 5.35 -13.36
CA LYS A 104 19.20 4.80 -12.01
C LYS A 104 18.24 3.64 -11.76
N VAL A 105 18.61 2.76 -10.84
CA VAL A 105 17.82 1.58 -10.45
C VAL A 105 16.82 1.89 -9.34
N ARG A 106 17.00 3.00 -8.61
CA ARG A 106 16.14 3.39 -7.47
C ARG A 106 16.09 4.90 -7.31
N LEU A 107 15.14 5.36 -6.49
CA LEU A 107 15.06 6.74 -6.01
C LEU A 107 16.17 6.97 -4.97
N ASP A 108 17.08 7.91 -5.21
CA ASP A 108 18.17 8.27 -4.28
C ASP A 108 17.95 9.65 -3.65
N GLY A 109 16.98 10.42 -4.15
CA GLY A 109 16.64 11.74 -3.62
C GLY A 109 15.77 11.67 -2.36
N PRO A 110 15.47 12.83 -1.74
CA PRO A 110 14.55 12.88 -0.61
C PRO A 110 13.18 12.28 -0.95
N GLN A 111 12.69 11.42 -0.05
CA GLN A 111 11.40 10.77 -0.16
C GLN A 111 10.55 11.11 1.06
N TYR A 112 9.26 11.29 0.83
CA TYR A 112 8.29 11.56 1.90
C TYR A 112 7.05 10.70 1.71
N GLN A 113 6.45 10.30 2.82
CA GLN A 113 5.19 9.57 2.82
C GLN A 113 4.19 10.21 3.77
N VAL A 114 2.93 10.23 3.34
CA VAL A 114 1.80 10.56 4.20
C VAL A 114 0.90 9.34 4.24
N GLY A 115 0.77 8.74 5.43
CA GLY A 115 -0.07 7.59 5.71
C GLY A 115 -1.25 7.98 6.58
N VAL A 116 -2.41 7.40 6.30
CA VAL A 116 -3.63 7.59 7.10
C VAL A 116 -4.25 6.23 7.34
N SER A 117 -4.44 5.86 8.60
CA SER A 117 -5.15 4.65 9.01
C SER A 117 -6.47 5.04 9.68
N ARG A 118 -7.54 4.30 9.40
CA ARG A 118 -8.87 4.50 10.00
C ARG A 118 -9.46 3.16 10.44
N GLY A 119 -10.07 3.13 11.62
CA GLY A 119 -10.63 1.91 12.24
C GLY A 119 -10.16 1.75 13.67
N GLN A 120 -9.94 0.52 14.13
CA GLN A 120 -9.26 0.19 15.39
C GLN A 120 -7.76 0.17 15.15
N VAL A 121 -7.13 1.35 15.24
CA VAL A 121 -5.68 1.49 15.07
C VAL A 121 -5.01 1.40 16.43
N HIS A 122 -4.07 0.46 16.59
CA HIS A 122 -3.32 0.31 17.84
C HIS A 122 -2.42 1.53 18.09
N ARG A 123 -2.50 2.11 19.27
CA ARG A 123 -1.59 3.17 19.72
C ARG A 123 -0.51 2.54 20.60
N PRO A 124 0.78 2.65 20.23
CA PRO A 124 1.86 2.14 21.06
C PRO A 124 1.86 2.77 22.45
N SER A 125 1.82 1.92 23.48
CA SER A 125 1.96 2.31 24.87
C SER A 125 3.40 2.77 25.18
N PRO A 126 3.63 3.58 26.24
CA PRO A 126 4.98 3.95 26.65
C PRO A 126 5.89 2.76 26.97
N GLU A 127 5.33 1.63 27.42
CA GLU A 127 6.10 0.41 27.63
C GLU A 127 6.53 -0.24 26.31
N GLU A 128 5.63 -0.33 25.33
CA GLU A 128 5.97 -0.83 23.99
C GLU A 128 7.02 0.04 23.30
N GLN A 129 6.92 1.36 23.43
CA GLN A 129 7.93 2.30 22.94
C GLN A 129 9.28 2.02 23.58
N ARG A 130 9.36 1.93 24.92
CA ARG A 130 10.61 1.57 25.63
C ARG A 130 11.20 0.23 25.18
N ARG A 131 10.36 -0.79 25.03
CA ARG A 131 10.80 -2.12 24.52
C ARG A 131 11.35 -2.01 23.10
N THR A 132 10.72 -1.20 22.25
CA THR A 132 11.16 -0.99 20.88
C THR A 132 12.50 -0.24 20.85
N THR A 133 12.62 0.85 21.61
CA THR A 133 13.89 1.59 21.77
C THR A 133 15.03 0.67 22.22
N ALA A 134 14.81 -0.18 23.23
CA ALA A 134 15.83 -1.11 23.71
C ALA A 134 16.24 -2.16 22.65
N LYS A 135 15.31 -2.56 21.76
CA LYS A 135 15.54 -3.59 20.74
C LYS A 135 16.18 -3.04 19.47
N THR A 136 15.73 -1.88 19.00
CA THR A 136 16.04 -1.37 17.66
C THR A 136 16.78 -0.02 17.68
N GLY A 137 16.90 0.61 18.85
CA GLY A 137 17.45 1.96 18.98
C GLY A 137 16.50 3.09 18.58
N VAL A 138 15.30 2.78 18.10
CA VAL A 138 14.29 3.79 17.71
C VAL A 138 14.00 4.71 18.89
N THR A 139 14.05 6.02 18.69
CA THR A 139 13.72 6.99 19.74
C THR A 139 12.36 7.61 19.50
N TYR A 140 11.68 7.92 20.60
CA TYR A 140 10.36 8.54 20.62
C TYR A 140 10.42 9.84 21.40
N GLU A 141 9.78 10.88 20.87
CA GLU A 141 9.64 12.17 21.54
C GLU A 141 8.20 12.64 21.40
N ASP A 142 7.60 13.07 22.51
CA ASP A 142 6.27 13.67 22.49
C ASP A 142 6.37 15.10 21.96
N VAL A 143 5.62 15.39 20.90
CA VAL A 143 5.59 16.69 20.23
C VAL A 143 4.14 17.14 19.99
N THR A 144 3.97 18.31 19.39
CA THR A 144 2.65 18.78 18.93
C THR A 144 2.75 19.25 17.49
N VAL A 145 1.86 18.75 16.63
CA VAL A 145 1.77 19.14 15.21
C VAL A 145 0.34 19.54 14.88
N ALA A 146 0.16 20.71 14.25
CA ALA A 146 -1.17 21.26 13.92
C ALA A 146 -2.18 21.26 15.10
N GLY A 147 -1.70 21.39 16.35
CA GLY A 147 -2.55 21.35 17.55
C GLY A 147 -2.88 19.95 18.08
N HIS A 148 -2.40 18.89 17.43
CA HIS A 148 -2.56 17.51 17.86
C HIS A 148 -1.34 17.03 18.67
N PRO A 149 -1.54 16.37 19.83
CA PRO A 149 -0.50 15.60 20.49
C PRO A 149 0.01 14.50 19.55
N ALA A 150 1.32 14.44 19.37
CA ALA A 150 1.96 13.55 18.40
C ALA A 150 3.22 12.92 18.98
N THR A 151 3.67 11.84 18.35
CA THR A 151 4.93 11.17 18.66
C THR A 151 5.86 11.32 17.47
N LEU A 152 6.96 12.04 17.68
CA LEU A 152 8.10 12.05 16.78
C LEU A 152 8.89 10.77 16.97
N VAL A 153 9.28 10.14 15.86
CA VAL A 153 10.00 8.89 15.78
C VAL A 153 11.27 9.12 14.97
N HIS A 154 12.40 8.65 15.49
CA HIS A 154 13.65 8.59 14.76
C HIS A 154 14.05 7.13 14.59
N LEU A 155 14.25 6.72 13.34
CA LEU A 155 14.56 5.36 12.93
C LEU A 155 16.07 5.26 12.68
N PRO A 156 16.89 4.78 13.64
CA PRO A 156 18.31 4.63 13.40
C PRO A 156 18.56 3.47 12.44
N GLY A 157 19.45 3.68 11.48
CA GLY A 157 19.89 2.61 10.58
C GLY A 157 20.31 3.11 9.21
N PRO A 158 20.79 2.20 8.35
CA PRO A 158 21.26 2.53 6.99
C PRO A 158 20.10 2.67 5.99
N GLN A 159 18.85 2.84 6.44
CA GLN A 159 17.71 3.12 5.57
C GLN A 159 17.54 4.65 5.49
N PRO A 160 18.23 5.34 4.55
CA PRO A 160 18.21 6.80 4.51
C PRO A 160 16.82 7.34 4.19
N ASP A 161 15.97 6.54 3.54
CA ASP A 161 14.71 6.98 2.91
C ASP A 161 13.66 7.45 3.92
N PHE A 162 13.68 6.95 5.17
CA PHE A 162 12.72 7.28 6.23
C PHE A 162 13.39 7.40 7.61
N ALA A 163 14.40 8.26 7.73
CA ALA A 163 15.06 8.49 9.03
C ALA A 163 14.11 9.05 10.10
N TRP A 164 13.09 9.80 9.70
CA TRP A 164 12.17 10.51 10.60
C TRP A 164 10.72 10.18 10.31
N GLY A 165 9.91 10.09 11.37
CA GLY A 165 8.47 9.93 11.31
C GLY A 165 7.77 10.78 12.37
N VAL A 166 6.57 11.30 12.10
CA VAL A 166 5.71 11.91 13.12
C VAL A 166 4.29 11.37 12.97
N HIS A 167 3.73 10.90 14.08
CA HIS A 167 2.45 10.21 14.12
C HIS A 167 1.53 10.90 15.14
N TRP A 168 0.27 11.10 14.80
CA TRP A 168 -0.75 11.46 15.79
C TRP A 168 -2.00 10.61 15.63
N PHE A 169 -2.75 10.54 16.72
CA PHE A 169 -3.91 9.68 16.85
C PHE A 169 -5.12 10.54 17.23
N ASP A 170 -6.28 10.21 16.67
CA ASP A 170 -7.55 10.88 16.98
C ASP A 170 -8.65 9.85 17.32
N GLY A 171 -9.61 10.28 18.15
CA GLY A 171 -10.69 9.43 18.66
C GLY A 171 -10.17 8.25 19.48
N ILE A 172 -9.36 8.53 20.50
CA ILE A 172 -8.74 7.52 21.36
C ILE A 172 -9.79 6.85 22.25
N ASP A 173 -9.77 5.51 22.28
CA ASP A 173 -10.58 4.65 23.15
C ASP A 173 -9.69 3.51 23.69
N GLY A 174 -9.21 3.68 24.92
CA GLY A 174 -8.23 2.77 25.52
C GLY A 174 -6.90 2.73 24.76
N GLU A 175 -6.49 1.54 24.33
CA GLU A 175 -5.27 1.30 23.54
C GLU A 175 -5.47 1.53 22.03
N ASN A 176 -6.71 1.79 21.59
CA ASN A 176 -7.03 1.99 20.19
C ASN A 176 -7.34 3.46 19.90
N ALA A 177 -7.07 3.88 18.67
CA ALA A 177 -7.51 5.15 18.10
C ALA A 177 -8.39 4.89 16.88
N ARG A 178 -9.32 5.81 16.59
CA ARG A 178 -10.15 5.76 15.39
C ARG A 178 -9.40 6.13 14.12
N VAL A 179 -8.39 7.00 14.27
CA VAL A 179 -7.57 7.49 13.17
C VAL A 179 -6.11 7.58 13.64
N GLU A 180 -5.19 7.17 12.78
CA GLU A 180 -3.78 7.53 12.84
C GLU A 180 -3.41 8.31 11.58
N VAL A 181 -2.63 9.37 11.73
CA VAL A 181 -1.96 10.03 10.62
C VAL A 181 -0.46 10.02 10.87
N GLY A 182 0.29 9.56 9.89
CA GLY A 182 1.75 9.48 9.93
C GLY A 182 2.39 10.23 8.76
N VAL A 183 3.47 10.95 9.04
CA VAL A 183 4.34 11.53 8.03
C VAL A 183 5.73 10.99 8.22
N ASN A 184 6.32 10.39 7.17
CA ASN A 184 7.67 9.85 7.20
C ASN A 184 8.55 10.53 6.14
N GLY A 185 9.86 10.60 6.37
CA GLY A 185 10.81 11.08 5.38
C GLY A 185 12.24 11.17 5.88
N THR A 186 13.11 11.71 5.01
CA THR A 186 14.56 11.75 5.23
C THR A 186 15.01 12.90 6.14
N ASP A 187 14.21 13.97 6.24
CA ASP A 187 14.56 15.24 6.88
C ASP A 187 13.52 15.64 7.94
N LEU A 188 13.96 15.87 9.17
CA LEU A 188 13.10 16.18 10.32
C LEU A 188 12.27 17.45 10.10
N ASP A 189 12.89 18.53 9.64
CA ASP A 189 12.23 19.83 9.51
C ASP A 189 11.17 19.78 8.41
N VAL A 190 11.45 19.08 7.32
CA VAL A 190 10.47 18.85 6.25
C VAL A 190 9.33 17.96 6.72
N VAL A 191 9.61 16.86 7.44
CA VAL A 191 8.57 15.98 8.01
C VAL A 191 7.64 16.76 8.94
N LEU A 192 8.19 17.55 9.87
CA LEU A 192 7.40 18.39 10.77
C LEU A 192 6.61 19.46 10.01
N ARG A 193 7.18 20.06 8.96
CA ARG A 193 6.48 21.05 8.14
C ARG A 193 5.32 20.44 7.36
N ILE A 194 5.51 19.26 6.75
CA ILE A 194 4.41 18.53 6.10
C ILE A 194 3.32 18.26 7.13
N ALA A 195 3.66 17.66 8.27
CA ALA A 195 2.70 17.32 9.33
C ALA A 195 1.88 18.52 9.83
N ARG A 196 2.54 19.68 10.05
CA ARG A 196 1.85 20.92 10.45
C ARG A 196 0.92 21.50 9.39
N ASN A 197 1.07 21.10 8.13
CA ASN A 197 0.23 21.52 7.01
C ASN A 197 -0.78 20.43 6.59
N LEU A 198 -0.95 19.37 7.40
CA LEU A 198 -2.01 18.40 7.19
C LEU A 198 -3.30 18.87 7.85
N THR A 199 -4.42 18.62 7.20
CA THR A 199 -5.76 18.83 7.76
C THR A 199 -6.53 17.52 7.72
N LEU A 200 -6.92 17.01 8.89
CA LEU A 200 -7.72 15.80 8.99
C LEU A 200 -9.19 16.12 8.66
N GLY A 201 -9.69 15.55 7.57
CA GLY A 201 -11.10 15.59 7.19
C GLY A 201 -11.84 14.30 7.53
N PRO A 202 -13.15 14.22 7.18
CA PRO A 202 -13.92 12.99 7.29
C PRO A 202 -13.35 11.89 6.37
N PRO A 203 -13.69 10.61 6.60
CA PRO A 203 -13.41 9.56 5.63
C PRO A 203 -13.96 9.93 4.24
N PRO A 204 -13.28 9.58 3.14
CA PRO A 204 -13.77 9.89 1.81
C PRO A 204 -15.18 9.33 1.56
N PRO A 205 -16.03 10.06 0.83
CA PRO A 205 -17.33 9.53 0.45
C PRO A 205 -17.15 8.36 -0.52
N GLY A 206 -17.95 7.31 -0.32
CA GLY A 206 -18.07 6.23 -1.28
C GLY A 206 -18.98 6.58 -2.47
N PRO A 207 -19.25 5.61 -3.36
CA PRO A 207 -20.20 5.74 -4.45
C PRO A 207 -21.62 6.05 -3.96
N ALA A 208 -22.45 6.64 -4.82
CA ALA A 208 -23.85 6.96 -4.51
C ALA A 208 -24.70 5.71 -4.20
N ASP A 209 -24.37 4.56 -4.81
CA ASP A 209 -24.92 3.25 -4.48
C ASP A 209 -23.79 2.32 -3.98
N PRO A 210 -23.52 2.32 -2.67
CA PRO A 210 -22.47 1.46 -2.09
C PRO A 210 -22.75 -0.03 -2.29
N GLY A 211 -24.02 -0.45 -2.28
CA GLY A 211 -24.37 -1.88 -2.39
C GLY A 211 -24.01 -2.45 -3.75
N SER A 212 -24.41 -1.75 -4.82
CA SER A 212 -24.01 -2.14 -6.19
C SER A 212 -22.50 -2.04 -6.39
N ALA A 213 -21.83 -1.05 -5.79
CA ALA A 213 -20.39 -0.90 -5.91
C ALA A 213 -19.62 -2.03 -5.22
N VAL A 214 -20.03 -2.46 -4.03
CA VAL A 214 -19.44 -3.62 -3.33
C VAL A 214 -19.54 -4.87 -4.19
N ALA A 215 -20.72 -5.15 -4.76
CA ALA A 215 -20.92 -6.30 -5.65
C ALA A 215 -20.01 -6.22 -6.89
N GLY A 216 -19.86 -5.02 -7.47
CA GLY A 216 -18.96 -4.78 -8.61
C GLY A 216 -17.49 -5.01 -8.29
N VAL A 217 -17.01 -4.53 -7.13
CA VAL A 217 -15.63 -4.74 -6.65
C VAL A 217 -15.36 -6.23 -6.42
N GLN A 218 -16.28 -6.94 -5.75
CA GLN A 218 -16.14 -8.38 -5.52
C GLN A 218 -16.11 -9.17 -6.84
N ALA A 219 -16.95 -8.81 -7.81
CA ALA A 219 -16.94 -9.42 -9.14
C ALA A 219 -15.66 -9.12 -9.93
N ALA A 220 -15.11 -7.91 -9.80
CA ALA A 220 -13.83 -7.54 -10.41
C ALA A 220 -12.67 -8.35 -9.84
N ALA A 221 -12.60 -8.51 -8.50
CA ALA A 221 -11.59 -9.33 -7.84
C ALA A 221 -11.61 -10.77 -8.34
N ARG A 222 -12.80 -11.38 -8.37
CA ARG A 222 -12.97 -12.74 -8.89
C ARG A 222 -12.55 -12.82 -10.36
N ARG A 223 -13.01 -11.94 -11.24
CA ARG A 223 -12.59 -11.99 -12.65
C ARG A 223 -11.09 -11.79 -12.86
N ALA A 224 -10.42 -10.99 -12.02
CA ALA A 224 -8.99 -10.74 -12.13
C ALA A 224 -8.12 -11.89 -11.63
N PHE A 225 -8.61 -12.75 -10.71
CA PHE A 225 -7.78 -13.77 -10.06
C PHE A 225 -8.37 -15.19 -10.08
N ASP A 226 -9.69 -15.36 -10.27
CA ASP A 226 -10.35 -16.65 -10.53
C ASP A 226 -10.31 -16.95 -12.03
N GLY A 227 -9.47 -17.88 -12.48
CA GLY A 227 -9.57 -18.32 -13.86
C GLY A 227 -8.54 -19.34 -14.32
N SER A 228 -8.88 -20.04 -15.40
CA SER A 228 -7.97 -20.91 -16.14
C SER A 228 -7.25 -20.23 -17.31
N THR A 229 -7.54 -18.94 -17.52
CA THR A 229 -7.25 -18.21 -18.76
C THR A 229 -6.61 -16.87 -18.41
N GLY A 230 -5.29 -16.86 -18.17
CA GLY A 230 -4.55 -15.66 -17.77
C GLY A 230 -4.87 -14.41 -18.61
N LEU A 231 -5.12 -14.54 -19.91
CA LEU A 231 -5.50 -13.41 -20.76
C LEU A 231 -6.91 -12.86 -20.52
N ALA A 232 -7.90 -13.69 -20.16
CA ALA A 232 -9.24 -13.23 -19.85
C ALA A 232 -9.29 -12.49 -18.50
N MET A 233 -8.37 -12.79 -17.59
CA MET A 233 -8.23 -12.07 -16.32
C MET A 233 -7.94 -10.57 -16.54
N LEU A 234 -7.18 -10.25 -17.59
CA LEU A 234 -6.80 -8.87 -17.92
C LEU A 234 -7.98 -7.97 -18.30
N ASP A 235 -9.13 -8.53 -18.70
CA ASP A 235 -10.34 -7.72 -18.94
C ASP A 235 -10.85 -7.04 -17.66
N ALA A 236 -10.55 -7.64 -16.50
CA ALA A 236 -10.84 -7.08 -15.18
C ALA A 236 -9.70 -6.23 -14.60
N VAL A 237 -8.61 -6.03 -15.34
CA VAL A 237 -7.46 -5.22 -14.92
C VAL A 237 -7.46 -3.90 -15.67
N ASP A 238 -7.19 -2.82 -14.95
CA ASP A 238 -6.88 -1.51 -15.53
C ASP A 238 -5.41 -1.48 -15.94
N ASP A 239 -5.11 -2.08 -17.10
CA ASP A 239 -3.77 -2.24 -17.67
C ASP A 239 -3.54 -1.27 -18.84
N THR A 240 -3.76 0.03 -18.61
CA THR A 240 -3.64 1.06 -19.66
C THR A 240 -2.25 1.08 -20.32
N ASP A 241 -1.22 0.72 -19.56
CA ASP A 241 0.18 0.71 -20.02
C ASP A 241 0.60 -0.64 -20.62
N GLY A 242 -0.30 -1.64 -20.63
CA GLY A 242 -0.08 -2.96 -21.23
C GLY A 242 0.96 -3.84 -20.52
N ARG A 243 1.39 -3.48 -19.32
CA ARG A 243 2.49 -4.15 -18.61
C ARG A 243 2.04 -5.46 -17.98
N ALA A 244 0.84 -5.49 -17.40
CA ALA A 244 0.31 -6.75 -16.88
C ALA A 244 0.15 -7.75 -18.02
N ARG A 245 -0.34 -7.30 -19.18
CA ARG A 245 -0.42 -8.13 -20.39
C ARG A 245 0.94 -8.69 -20.81
N LEU A 246 1.98 -7.87 -20.90
CA LEU A 246 3.32 -8.34 -21.25
C LEU A 246 3.84 -9.43 -20.30
N SER A 247 3.61 -9.28 -19.00
CA SER A 247 4.04 -10.26 -17.99
C SER A 247 3.23 -11.54 -18.03
N VAL A 248 1.91 -11.45 -18.27
CA VAL A 248 1.02 -12.60 -18.46
C VAL A 248 1.41 -13.36 -19.73
N ASP A 249 1.59 -12.66 -20.86
CA ASP A 249 1.99 -13.27 -22.14
C ASP A 249 3.32 -14.02 -22.00
N LYS A 250 4.31 -13.38 -21.34
CA LYS A 250 5.59 -14.02 -21.05
C LYS A 250 5.41 -15.26 -20.18
N GLY A 251 4.72 -15.13 -19.05
CA GLY A 251 4.51 -16.24 -18.11
C GLY A 251 3.78 -17.42 -18.75
N LEU A 252 2.74 -17.16 -19.55
CA LEU A 252 2.02 -18.21 -20.28
C LEU A 252 2.85 -18.84 -21.41
N SER A 253 3.81 -18.11 -21.99
CA SER A 253 4.73 -18.68 -22.99
C SER A 253 5.76 -19.62 -22.37
N GLU A 254 6.15 -19.37 -21.12
CA GLU A 254 7.12 -20.19 -20.36
C GLU A 254 6.41 -21.37 -19.67
N GLU A 255 5.24 -21.11 -19.08
CA GLU A 255 4.44 -22.06 -18.31
C GLU A 255 2.93 -21.90 -18.63
N PRO A 256 2.41 -22.57 -19.68
CA PRO A 256 1.04 -22.36 -20.18
C PRO A 256 -0.08 -22.60 -19.16
N THR A 257 0.19 -23.39 -18.12
CA THR A 257 -0.77 -23.76 -17.07
C THR A 257 -0.61 -22.96 -15.78
N ALA A 258 0.37 -22.06 -15.66
CA ALA A 258 0.70 -21.39 -14.40
C ALA A 258 -0.49 -20.60 -13.81
N SER A 259 -1.30 -19.96 -14.67
CA SER A 259 -2.52 -19.27 -14.21
C SER A 259 -3.68 -20.21 -13.88
N ALA A 260 -3.63 -21.47 -14.32
CA ALA A 260 -4.81 -22.31 -14.41
C ALA A 260 -5.40 -22.71 -13.05
N THR A 261 -4.63 -22.56 -11.98
CA THR A 261 -4.98 -22.99 -10.62
C THR A 261 -5.13 -21.86 -9.62
N VAL A 262 -4.93 -20.60 -10.04
CA VAL A 262 -5.14 -19.45 -9.17
C VAL A 262 -6.62 -19.28 -8.85
N ARG A 263 -6.95 -19.13 -7.56
CA ARG A 263 -8.34 -18.98 -7.09
C ARG A 263 -8.44 -17.93 -5.98
N VAL A 264 -9.47 -17.10 -6.05
CA VAL A 264 -9.95 -16.26 -4.96
C VAL A 264 -10.74 -17.11 -3.98
N VAL A 265 -10.15 -17.31 -2.80
CA VAL A 265 -10.78 -17.98 -1.68
C VAL A 265 -11.78 -17.06 -0.99
N ALA A 266 -11.40 -15.79 -0.78
CA ALA A 266 -12.24 -14.79 -0.16
C ALA A 266 -11.92 -13.38 -0.65
N VAL A 267 -12.94 -12.53 -0.67
CA VAL A 267 -12.80 -11.08 -0.78
C VAL A 267 -13.29 -10.52 0.54
N GLY A 268 -12.39 -9.87 1.27
CA GLY A 268 -12.69 -9.21 2.52
C GLY A 268 -13.60 -7.98 2.33
N PRO A 269 -13.86 -7.23 3.42
CA PRO A 269 -14.75 -6.10 3.34
C PRO A 269 -14.16 -4.97 2.47
N VAL A 270 -15.02 -4.36 1.67
CA VAL A 270 -14.63 -3.28 0.73
C VAL A 270 -14.58 -1.94 1.45
N VAL A 271 -13.49 -1.22 1.25
CA VAL A 271 -13.25 0.14 1.77
C VAL A 271 -13.22 1.10 0.59
N PHE A 272 -14.11 2.10 0.57
CA PHE A 272 -14.09 3.12 -0.47
C PHE A 272 -13.08 4.22 -0.13
N LEU A 273 -12.16 4.47 -1.06
CA LEU A 273 -11.15 5.53 -0.97
C LEU A 273 -11.62 6.81 -1.68
N SER A 274 -12.59 6.66 -2.60
CA SER A 274 -13.35 7.73 -3.24
C SER A 274 -14.63 7.14 -3.88
N PRO A 275 -15.48 7.94 -4.55
CA PRO A 275 -16.59 7.40 -5.34
C PRO A 275 -16.18 6.49 -6.51
N ARG A 276 -14.89 6.47 -6.88
CA ARG A 276 -14.35 5.71 -8.01
C ARG A 276 -13.15 4.84 -7.65
N ASP A 277 -12.81 4.74 -6.37
CA ASP A 277 -11.62 4.03 -5.89
C ASP A 277 -11.98 3.25 -4.63
N ALA A 278 -11.53 2.00 -4.55
CA ALA A 278 -11.80 1.12 -3.44
C ALA A 278 -10.61 0.20 -3.16
N GLY A 279 -10.52 -0.31 -1.94
CA GLY A 279 -9.58 -1.35 -1.55
C GLY A 279 -10.27 -2.50 -0.84
N ALA A 280 -9.72 -3.70 -0.95
CA ALA A 280 -10.13 -4.87 -0.15
C ALA A 280 -8.95 -5.84 0.01
N GLU A 281 -8.90 -6.56 1.13
CA GLU A 281 -8.06 -7.74 1.26
C GLU A 281 -8.65 -8.87 0.38
N VAL A 282 -7.83 -9.46 -0.49
CA VAL A 282 -8.22 -10.60 -1.33
C VAL A 282 -7.31 -11.78 -0.98
N LYS A 283 -7.93 -12.89 -0.60
CA LYS A 283 -7.23 -14.14 -0.28
C LYS A 283 -7.15 -14.99 -1.53
N ILE A 284 -5.93 -15.15 -2.07
CA ILE A 284 -5.65 -15.87 -3.31
C ILE A 284 -4.91 -17.15 -2.97
N SER A 285 -5.38 -18.28 -3.49
CA SER A 285 -4.71 -19.58 -3.38
C SER A 285 -3.95 -19.88 -4.67
N TYR A 286 -2.76 -20.46 -4.52
CA TYR A 286 -1.87 -20.91 -5.59
C TYR A 286 -1.54 -22.39 -5.37
N PRO A 287 -2.48 -23.31 -5.66
CA PRO A 287 -2.35 -24.73 -5.30
C PRO A 287 -1.11 -25.43 -5.88
N ASP A 288 -0.63 -24.96 -7.04
CA ASP A 288 0.51 -25.58 -7.73
C ASP A 288 1.85 -24.90 -7.42
N GLU A 289 1.85 -23.81 -6.64
CA GLU A 289 3.08 -23.08 -6.32
C GLU A 289 3.80 -23.71 -5.11
N PRO A 290 5.02 -24.26 -5.30
CA PRO A 290 5.75 -24.91 -4.23
C PRO A 290 6.05 -23.97 -3.06
N GLY A 291 5.73 -24.40 -1.84
CA GLY A 291 6.02 -23.64 -0.61
C GLY A 291 4.94 -22.64 -0.19
N LEU A 292 3.82 -22.55 -0.92
CA LEU A 292 2.66 -21.75 -0.54
C LEU A 292 1.54 -22.63 0.02
N ASP A 293 1.63 -22.95 1.32
CA ASP A 293 0.59 -23.67 2.03
C ASP A 293 -0.60 -22.73 2.36
N GLY A 294 -1.63 -22.76 1.51
CA GLY A 294 -2.88 -22.04 1.74
C GLY A 294 -2.98 -20.67 1.06
N PRO A 295 -4.05 -19.91 1.33
CA PRO A 295 -4.29 -18.63 0.66
C PRO A 295 -3.40 -17.51 1.20
N VAL A 296 -2.85 -16.72 0.28
CA VAL A 296 -2.11 -15.48 0.57
C VAL A 296 -3.07 -14.29 0.56
N ALA A 297 -3.05 -13.50 1.63
CA ALA A 297 -3.78 -12.24 1.70
C ALA A 297 -3.04 -11.16 0.90
N ASN A 298 -3.76 -10.48 0.01
CA ASN A 298 -3.23 -9.40 -0.81
C ASN A 298 -4.12 -8.17 -0.68
N ASP A 299 -3.53 -7.00 -0.47
CA ASP A 299 -4.23 -5.73 -0.50
C ASP A 299 -4.46 -5.29 -1.94
N VAL A 300 -5.72 -5.37 -2.39
CA VAL A 300 -6.09 -5.12 -3.77
C VAL A 300 -6.83 -3.80 -3.88
N ARG A 301 -6.34 -2.93 -4.78
CA ARG A 301 -6.98 -1.68 -5.14
C ARG A 301 -7.79 -1.83 -6.43
N PHE A 302 -8.95 -1.18 -6.44
CA PHE A 302 -9.92 -1.19 -7.51
C PHE A 302 -10.25 0.22 -7.97
N VAL A 303 -10.45 0.41 -9.27
CA VAL A 303 -10.83 1.68 -9.89
C VAL A 303 -12.09 1.51 -10.74
N LEU A 304 -12.99 2.50 -10.70
CA LEU A 304 -14.19 2.54 -11.52
C LEU A 304 -13.90 3.15 -12.89
N THR A 305 -13.85 2.29 -13.90
CA THR A 305 -13.69 2.63 -15.32
C THR A 305 -15.06 2.72 -16.03
N PRO A 306 -15.14 3.22 -17.28
CA PRO A 306 -16.38 3.17 -18.07
C PRO A 306 -16.94 1.75 -18.24
N SER A 307 -16.09 0.72 -18.19
CA SER A 307 -16.50 -0.70 -18.27
C SER A 307 -16.84 -1.33 -16.90
N GLY A 308 -16.83 -0.54 -15.82
CA GLY A 308 -17.06 -0.99 -14.45
C GLY A 308 -15.80 -1.04 -13.61
N TRP A 309 -15.91 -1.64 -12.43
CA TRP A 309 -14.80 -1.82 -11.51
C TRP A 309 -13.74 -2.75 -12.08
N LYS A 310 -12.48 -2.35 -11.95
CA LYS A 310 -11.29 -3.11 -12.35
C LYS A 310 -10.24 -3.11 -11.25
N VAL A 311 -9.44 -4.16 -11.18
CA VAL A 311 -8.23 -4.22 -10.35
C VAL A 311 -7.15 -3.36 -10.97
N THR A 312 -6.43 -2.56 -10.18
CA THR A 312 -5.31 -1.79 -10.71
C THR A 312 -4.17 -2.71 -11.15
N GLN A 313 -3.42 -2.31 -12.18
CA GLN A 313 -2.28 -3.09 -12.68
C GLN A 313 -1.29 -3.49 -11.57
N LEU A 314 -0.96 -2.55 -10.66
CA LEU A 314 -0.03 -2.81 -9.56
C LEU A 314 -0.57 -3.88 -8.59
N SER A 315 -1.85 -3.81 -8.21
CA SER A 315 -2.47 -4.82 -7.34
C SER A 315 -2.59 -6.18 -8.03
N PHE A 316 -2.89 -6.21 -9.33
CA PHE A 316 -2.89 -7.46 -10.10
C PHE A 316 -1.48 -8.08 -10.11
N CYS A 317 -0.45 -7.29 -10.45
CA CYS A 317 0.92 -7.79 -10.47
C CYS A 317 1.43 -8.20 -9.10
N GLY A 318 1.10 -7.47 -8.03
CA GLY A 318 1.42 -7.86 -6.65
C GLY A 318 0.79 -9.21 -6.30
N GLY A 319 -0.51 -9.37 -6.58
CA GLY A 319 -1.23 -10.62 -6.35
C GLY A 319 -0.80 -11.77 -7.26
N MET A 320 -0.23 -11.51 -8.44
CA MET A 320 0.19 -12.56 -9.37
C MET A 320 1.70 -12.78 -9.40
N ALA A 321 2.49 -12.10 -8.55
CA ALA A 321 3.95 -12.15 -8.62
C ALA A 321 4.54 -13.57 -8.45
N GLN A 322 3.83 -14.47 -7.77
CA GLN A 322 4.24 -15.87 -7.60
C GLN A 322 4.18 -16.64 -8.92
N VAL A 323 3.14 -16.37 -9.72
CA VAL A 323 2.85 -17.04 -11.00
C VAL A 323 3.52 -16.32 -12.17
N PHE A 324 3.52 -14.99 -12.15
CA PHE A 324 4.06 -14.11 -13.17
C PHE A 324 5.19 -13.26 -12.59
N ARG A 325 6.36 -13.87 -12.40
CA ARG A 325 7.53 -13.25 -11.73
C ARG A 325 8.05 -11.97 -12.39
N SER A 326 7.69 -11.74 -13.65
CA SER A 326 8.06 -10.53 -14.39
C SER A 326 7.05 -9.38 -14.24
N CYS A 327 5.96 -9.57 -13.50
CA CYS A 327 4.95 -8.54 -13.27
C CYS A 327 5.49 -7.49 -12.30
N PRO A 328 5.45 -6.19 -12.65
CA PRO A 328 5.92 -5.13 -11.76
C PRO A 328 5.03 -5.01 -10.53
N SER A 329 5.55 -5.44 -9.36
CA SER A 329 4.82 -5.46 -8.08
C SER A 329 5.09 -4.24 -7.18
N GLY A 330 5.92 -3.28 -7.63
CA GLY A 330 6.23 -2.06 -6.88
C GLY A 330 7.24 -1.16 -7.61
N PHE A 331 7.45 0.04 -7.05
CA PHE A 331 8.57 0.94 -7.39
C PHE A 331 9.74 0.69 -6.46
#